data_AF-A0AA96M1R6-F1
#
_entry.id   AF-A0AA96M1R6-F1
#
_cell.length_a   1.000
_cell.length_b   1.000
_cell.length_c   1.000
_cell.angle_alpha   90.00
_cell.angle_beta   90.00
_cell.angle_gamma   90.00
#
_symmetry.space_group_name_H-M   'P 1'
#
loop_
_entity.id
_entity.type
_entity.pdbx_description
1 polymer ?
#
loop_
_entity_poly.entity_id
_entity_poly.type
_entity_poly.pdbx_seq_one_letter_code
_entity_poly.pdbx_strand_id
1 'polypeptide(L)'
;MSIYLDVEKMVDRIDRHDLSRSTLQAQRSRFKSAGRLEEAEAIKKALEMTSNSASAVLRQSKRLAANFDGMDAEKALALKATVAAYASQSTDLQASVVLAFQSLFHAKGVPMEYEEVSAYLSLYAMDHFEKITGELPVIVH
;
A
#
# COMPACT_ATOMS: atom_id res chain seq x y z
N MET A 1 -18.05 -3.23 -21.84
CA MET A 1 -18.62 -3.98 -20.70
C MET A 1 -18.53 -3.10 -19.46
N SER A 2 -19.60 -2.98 -18.66
CA SER A 2 -19.62 -2.12 -17.45
C SER A 2 -18.58 -2.60 -16.45
N ILE A 3 -17.73 -1.70 -15.93
CA ILE A 3 -16.73 -2.05 -14.89
C ILE A 3 -17.39 -2.64 -13.62
N TYR A 4 -18.65 -2.30 -13.38
CA TYR A 4 -19.42 -2.76 -12.22
C TYR A 4 -19.96 -4.19 -12.34
N LEU A 5 -19.67 -4.88 -13.45
CA LEU A 5 -19.91 -6.32 -13.59
C LEU A 5 -18.63 -7.15 -13.40
N ASP A 6 -17.46 -6.50 -13.38
CA ASP A 6 -16.16 -7.14 -13.23
C ASP A 6 -15.67 -6.98 -11.78
N VAL A 7 -15.96 -8.00 -10.97
CA VAL A 7 -15.65 -8.00 -9.53
C VAL A 7 -14.15 -7.93 -9.27
N GLU A 8 -13.35 -8.67 -10.05
CA GLU A 8 -11.89 -8.71 -9.87
C GLU A 8 -11.28 -7.36 -10.18
N LYS A 9 -11.68 -6.73 -11.29
CA LYS A 9 -11.21 -5.39 -11.63
C LYS A 9 -11.63 -4.33 -10.61
N MET A 10 -12.81 -4.47 -9.99
CA MET A 10 -13.21 -3.60 -8.87
C MET A 10 -12.33 -3.80 -7.64
N VAL A 11 -12.06 -5.06 -7.27
CA VAL A 11 -11.18 -5.40 -6.13
C VAL A 11 -9.78 -4.83 -6.34
N ASP A 12 -9.20 -5.01 -7.53
CA ASP A 12 -7.86 -4.48 -7.84
C ASP A 12 -7.80 -2.95 -7.76
N ARG A 13 -8.84 -2.25 -8.24
CA ARG A 13 -8.91 -0.78 -8.12
C ARG A 13 -9.10 -0.29 -6.69
N ILE A 14 -9.79 -1.05 -5.84
CA ILE A 14 -9.88 -0.73 -4.42
C ILE A 14 -8.51 -0.90 -3.76
N ASP A 15 -7.83 -2.01 -4.05
CA ASP A 15 -6.52 -2.31 -3.47
C ASP A 15 -5.45 -1.30 -3.91
N ARG A 16 -5.57 -0.72 -5.11
CA ARG A 16 -4.68 0.34 -5.64
C ARG A 16 -5.11 1.76 -5.26
N HIS A 17 -6.16 1.91 -4.45
CA HIS A 17 -6.74 3.21 -4.08
C HIS A 17 -7.32 4.04 -5.26
N ASP A 18 -7.40 3.49 -6.48
CA ASP A 18 -8.06 4.10 -7.65
C ASP A 18 -9.59 4.19 -7.52
N LEU A 19 -10.16 3.47 -6.55
CA LEU A 19 -11.59 3.43 -6.28
C LEU A 19 -11.85 3.26 -4.78
N SER A 20 -12.53 4.23 -4.18
CA SER A 20 -12.85 4.14 -2.75
C SER A 20 -14.04 3.21 -2.49
N ARG A 21 -14.02 2.54 -1.34
CA ARG A 21 -15.13 1.71 -0.85
C ARG A 21 -16.42 2.53 -0.66
N SER A 22 -16.31 3.78 -0.19
CA SER A 22 -17.47 4.67 -0.01
C SER A 22 -18.11 5.05 -1.35
N THR A 23 -17.31 5.31 -2.38
CA THR A 23 -17.82 5.52 -3.76
C THR A 23 -18.58 4.30 -4.26
N LEU A 24 -18.05 3.09 -4.02
CA LEU A 24 -18.74 1.85 -4.39
C LEU A 24 -20.03 1.62 -3.62
N GLN A 25 -20.05 1.89 -2.32
CA GLN A 25 -21.28 1.83 -1.52
C GLN A 25 -22.37 2.76 -2.07
N ALA A 26 -22.00 4.00 -2.43
CA ALA A 26 -22.93 4.95 -3.04
C ALA A 26 -23.45 4.46 -4.40
N GLN A 27 -22.57 3.91 -5.25
CA GLN A 27 -22.96 3.36 -6.55
C GLN A 27 -23.87 2.14 -6.42
N ARG A 28 -23.60 1.25 -5.45
CA ARG A 28 -24.46 0.12 -5.15
C ARG A 28 -25.89 0.56 -4.80
N SER A 29 -26.03 1.58 -3.95
CA SER A 29 -27.35 2.12 -3.60
C SER A 29 -28.09 2.66 -4.83
N ARG A 30 -27.39 3.38 -5.72
CA ARG A 30 -27.96 3.89 -6.97
C ARG A 30 -28.42 2.77 -7.90
N PHE A 31 -27.63 1.72 -8.08
CA PHE A 31 -28.00 0.59 -8.92
C PHE A 31 -29.19 -0.20 -8.36
N LYS A 32 -29.28 -0.36 -7.04
CA LYS A 32 -30.48 -0.93 -6.41
C LYS A 32 -31.73 -0.12 -6.73
N SER A 33 -31.68 1.21 -6.58
CA SER A 33 -32.81 2.09 -6.88
C SER A 33 -33.19 2.09 -8.35
N ALA A 34 -32.24 1.83 -9.25
CA ALA A 34 -32.45 1.75 -10.70
C ALA A 34 -32.85 0.34 -11.20
N GLY A 35 -33.07 -0.64 -10.31
CA GLY A 35 -33.40 -2.02 -10.68
C GLY A 35 -32.24 -2.84 -11.29
N ARG A 36 -31.02 -2.30 -11.26
CA ARG A 36 -29.80 -2.91 -11.77
C ARG A 36 -29.17 -3.82 -10.71
N LEU A 37 -29.85 -4.93 -10.42
CA LEU A 37 -29.51 -5.80 -9.30
C LEU A 37 -28.19 -6.56 -9.51
N GLU A 38 -27.85 -6.90 -10.75
CA GLU A 38 -26.59 -7.61 -11.06
C GLU A 38 -25.37 -6.78 -10.69
N GLU A 39 -25.33 -5.50 -11.11
CA GLU A 39 -24.24 -4.59 -10.75
C GLU A 39 -24.21 -4.30 -9.24
N ALA A 40 -25.37 -4.21 -8.60
CA ALA A 40 -25.44 -4.00 -7.16
C ALA A 40 -24.87 -5.19 -6.35
N GLU A 41 -25.09 -6.42 -6.80
CA GLU A 41 -24.54 -7.62 -6.18
C GLU A 41 -23.05 -7.81 -6.52
N ALA A 42 -22.61 -7.48 -7.73
CA ALA A 42 -21.19 -7.47 -8.08
C ALA A 42 -20.40 -6.49 -7.20
N ILE A 43 -20.92 -5.26 -6.98
CA ILE A 43 -20.31 -4.31 -6.05
C ILE A 43 -20.30 -4.84 -4.62
N LYS A 44 -21.40 -5.46 -4.17
CA LYS A 44 -21.48 -6.06 -2.83
C LYS A 44 -20.36 -7.09 -2.63
N LYS A 45 -20.16 -7.98 -3.59
CA LYS A 45 -19.10 -8.99 -3.56
C LYS A 45 -17.71 -8.36 -3.52
N ALA A 46 -17.44 -7.33 -4.33
CA ALA A 46 -16.18 -6.60 -4.29
C ALA A 46 -15.91 -5.94 -2.93
N LEU A 47 -16.94 -5.36 -2.31
CA LEU A 47 -16.85 -4.77 -0.97
C LEU A 47 -16.61 -5.81 0.13
N GLU A 48 -17.19 -7.00 0.01
CA GLU A 48 -16.96 -8.11 0.95
C GLU A 48 -15.51 -8.63 0.83
N MET A 49 -15.02 -8.81 -0.40
CA MET A 49 -13.65 -9.27 -0.66
C MET A 49 -12.57 -8.29 -0.19
N THR A 50 -12.88 -7.00 -0.16
CA THR A 50 -11.97 -5.93 0.29
C THR A 50 -12.24 -5.46 1.71
N SER A 51 -12.99 -6.23 2.51
CA SER A 51 -13.34 -5.84 3.89
C SER A 51 -12.20 -6.01 4.90
N ASN A 52 -11.20 -6.84 4.60
CA ASN A 52 -10.13 -7.21 5.53
C ASN A 52 -8.74 -6.80 5.00
N SER A 53 -7.96 -6.09 5.82
CA SER A 53 -6.59 -5.66 5.53
C SER A 53 -5.66 -6.84 5.30
N ALA A 54 -5.80 -7.94 6.04
CA ALA A 54 -4.98 -9.15 5.85
C ALA A 54 -5.19 -9.76 4.46
N SER A 55 -6.44 -9.78 3.97
CA SER A 55 -6.75 -10.26 2.61
C SER A 55 -6.19 -9.31 1.54
N ALA A 56 -6.16 -8.00 1.79
CA ALA A 56 -5.54 -7.03 0.90
C ALA A 56 -4.02 -7.22 0.81
N VAL A 57 -3.33 -7.45 1.94
CA VAL A 57 -1.89 -7.78 1.96
C VAL A 57 -1.61 -9.05 1.16
N LEU A 58 -2.42 -10.10 1.30
CA LEU A 58 -2.24 -11.34 0.53
C LEU A 58 -2.46 -11.13 -0.98
N ARG A 59 -3.44 -10.32 -1.38
CA ARG A 59 -3.63 -9.97 -2.80
C ARG A 59 -2.48 -9.16 -3.34
N GLN A 60 -1.98 -8.19 -2.56
CA GLN A 60 -0.81 -7.40 -2.91
C GLN A 60 0.41 -8.32 -3.13
N SER A 61 0.69 -9.19 -2.15
CA SER A 61 1.79 -10.15 -2.23
C SER A 61 1.73 -11.02 -3.49
N LYS A 62 0.53 -11.49 -3.88
CA LYS A 62 0.33 -12.25 -5.12
C LYS A 62 0.61 -11.42 -6.37
N ARG A 63 0.15 -10.16 -6.43
CA ARG A 63 0.39 -9.28 -7.58
C ARG A 63 1.88 -8.94 -7.72
N LEU A 64 2.56 -8.65 -6.62
CA LEU A 64 4.00 -8.45 -6.61
C LEU A 64 4.71 -9.69 -7.15
N ALA A 65 4.42 -10.88 -6.62
CA ALA A 65 5.03 -12.12 -7.08
C ALA A 65 4.77 -12.41 -8.58
N ALA A 66 3.62 -12.01 -9.12
CA ALA A 66 3.29 -12.19 -10.53
C ALA A 66 3.98 -11.18 -11.46
N ASN A 67 4.35 -10.00 -10.95
CA ASN A 67 4.92 -8.91 -11.73
C ASN A 67 6.46 -8.87 -11.71
N PHE A 68 7.10 -9.74 -10.93
CA PHE A 68 8.56 -9.78 -10.80
C PHE A 68 9.10 -11.18 -11.12
N ASP A 69 10.00 -11.26 -12.10
CA ASP A 69 10.69 -12.50 -12.49
C ASP A 69 11.84 -12.89 -11.54
N GLY A 70 11.85 -12.32 -10.33
CA GLY A 70 12.92 -12.47 -9.36
C GLY A 70 14.10 -11.51 -9.56
N MET A 71 15.08 -11.63 -8.68
CA MET A 71 16.31 -10.83 -8.72
C MET A 71 17.48 -11.73 -9.11
N ASP A 72 18.40 -11.22 -9.91
CA ASP A 72 19.68 -11.89 -10.19
C ASP A 72 20.39 -12.31 -8.89
N ALA A 73 20.98 -13.50 -8.89
CA ALA A 73 21.50 -14.13 -7.68
C ALA A 73 22.60 -13.31 -7.00
N GLU A 74 23.47 -12.65 -7.77
CA GLU A 74 24.53 -11.80 -7.25
C GLU A 74 23.93 -10.55 -6.58
N LYS A 75 22.97 -9.90 -7.25
CA LYS A 75 22.25 -8.74 -6.69
C LYS A 75 21.45 -9.11 -5.43
N ALA A 76 20.80 -10.27 -5.43
CA ALA A 76 20.04 -10.76 -4.29
C ALA A 76 20.95 -11.05 -3.09
N LEU A 77 22.12 -11.64 -3.33
CA LEU A 77 23.12 -11.89 -2.29
C LEU A 77 23.68 -10.57 -1.75
N ALA A 78 24.03 -9.63 -2.62
CA ALA A 78 24.54 -8.32 -2.22
C ALA A 78 23.52 -7.59 -1.33
N LEU A 79 22.25 -7.52 -1.75
CA LEU A 79 21.18 -6.92 -0.95
C LEU A 79 21.05 -7.59 0.42
N LYS A 80 20.99 -8.92 0.45
CA LYS A 80 20.84 -9.68 1.70
C LYS A 80 22.02 -9.48 2.64
N ALA A 81 23.25 -9.46 2.11
CA ALA A 81 24.46 -9.22 2.88
C ALA A 81 24.47 -7.80 3.47
N THR A 82 24.13 -6.78 2.67
CA THR A 82 24.03 -5.39 3.15
C THR A 82 23.00 -5.26 4.26
N VAL A 83 21.79 -5.81 4.09
CA VAL A 83 20.76 -5.76 5.12
C VAL A 83 21.20 -6.50 6.39
N ALA A 84 21.79 -7.69 6.25
CA ALA A 84 22.25 -8.49 7.39
C ALA A 84 23.34 -7.78 8.20
N ALA A 85 24.20 -6.97 7.57
CA ALA A 85 25.24 -6.22 8.26
C ALA A 85 24.69 -5.20 9.27
N TYR A 86 23.47 -4.70 9.07
CA TYR A 86 22.84 -3.69 9.94
C TYR A 86 21.59 -4.18 10.68
N ALA A 87 21.05 -5.35 10.33
CA ALA A 87 19.79 -5.85 10.89
C ALA A 87 19.80 -5.96 12.43
N SER A 88 20.93 -6.38 13.01
CA SER A 88 21.10 -6.50 14.47
C SER A 88 21.12 -5.17 15.21
N GLN A 89 21.38 -4.06 14.51
CA GLN A 89 21.42 -2.69 15.04
C GLN A 89 20.22 -1.86 14.54
N SER A 90 19.18 -2.52 14.01
CA SER A 90 18.08 -1.84 13.32
C SER A 90 17.38 -0.79 14.19
N THR A 91 17.18 -1.03 15.48
CA THR A 91 16.58 -0.07 16.41
C THR A 91 17.43 1.19 16.54
N ASP A 92 18.73 1.04 16.78
CA ASP A 92 19.66 2.17 16.93
C ASP A 92 19.81 2.94 15.62
N LEU A 93 19.82 2.23 14.49
CA LEU A 93 19.84 2.83 13.16
C LEU A 93 18.58 3.65 12.90
N GLN A 94 17.40 3.12 13.21
CA GLN A 94 16.13 3.83 13.07
C GLN A 94 16.12 5.12 13.91
N ALA A 95 16.47 5.02 15.20
CA ALA A 95 16.55 6.19 16.08
C ALA A 95 17.55 7.24 15.57
N SER A 96 18.72 6.80 15.11
CA SER A 96 19.76 7.69 14.57
C SER A 96 19.30 8.42 13.31
N VAL A 97 18.60 7.73 12.40
CA VAL A 97 18.02 8.34 11.20
C VAL A 97 16.95 9.36 11.56
N VAL A 98 16.04 9.03 12.48
CA VAL A 98 15.01 9.98 12.93
C VAL A 98 15.62 11.23 13.54
N LEU A 99 16.60 11.10 14.45
CA LEU A 99 17.29 12.23 15.06
C LEU A 99 18.03 13.12 14.05
N ALA A 100 18.66 12.50 13.04
CA ALA A 100 19.31 13.24 11.97
C ALA A 100 18.32 14.09 11.16
N PHE A 101 17.15 13.54 10.84
CA PHE A 101 16.08 14.27 10.16
C PHE A 101 15.44 15.34 11.05
N GLN A 102 15.21 15.07 12.34
CA GLN A 102 14.76 16.10 13.29
C GLN A 102 15.72 17.29 13.33
N SER A 103 17.03 17.02 13.38
CA SER A 103 18.07 18.05 13.36
C SER A 103 18.04 18.86 12.05
N LEU A 104 17.85 18.19 10.91
CA LEU A 104 17.70 18.83 9.61
C LEU A 104 16.47 19.74 9.55
N PHE A 105 15.33 19.27 10.04
CA PHE A 105 14.08 20.02 10.05
C PHE A 105 14.15 21.23 11.00
N HIS A 106 14.78 21.06 12.16
CA HIS A 106 15.10 22.15 13.06
C HIS A 106 15.98 23.22 12.39
N ALA A 107 17.04 22.80 11.70
CA ALA A 107 17.92 23.72 10.95
C ALA A 107 17.19 24.45 9.80
N LYS A 108 16.12 23.86 9.26
CA LYS A 108 15.23 24.47 8.26
C LYS A 108 14.14 25.36 8.86
N GLY A 109 14.07 25.50 10.18
CA GLY A 109 13.07 26.32 10.87
C GLY A 109 11.69 25.66 11.00
N VAL A 110 11.59 24.35 10.79
CA VAL A 110 10.34 23.58 10.91
C VAL A 110 10.57 22.43 11.89
N PRO A 111 10.68 22.68 13.21
CA PRO A 111 10.91 21.61 14.18
C PRO A 111 9.78 20.58 14.11
N MET A 112 10.14 19.30 14.16
CA MET A 112 9.21 18.17 14.09
C MET A 112 9.49 17.19 15.22
N GLU A 113 8.43 16.63 15.78
CA GLU A 113 8.48 15.59 16.79
C GLU A 113 8.85 14.22 16.18
N TYR A 114 9.17 13.26 17.04
CA TYR A 114 9.62 11.94 16.63
C TYR A 114 8.59 11.23 15.71
N GLU A 115 7.31 11.31 16.07
CA GLU A 115 6.21 10.70 15.32
C GLU A 115 6.05 11.35 13.95
N GLU A 116 6.24 12.67 13.84
CA GLU A 116 6.12 13.41 12.59
C GLU A 116 7.24 13.06 11.62
N VAL A 117 8.48 12.96 12.11
CA VAL A 117 9.62 12.52 11.30
C VAL A 117 9.49 11.04 10.91
N SER A 118 9.02 10.20 11.82
CA SER A 118 8.76 8.77 11.53
C SER A 118 7.68 8.62 10.44
N ALA A 119 6.63 9.44 10.49
CA ALA A 119 5.60 9.49 9.45
C ALA A 119 6.18 9.97 8.11
N TYR A 120 6.99 11.03 8.11
CA TYR A 120 7.68 11.51 6.90
C TYR A 120 8.55 10.43 6.25
N LEU A 121 9.36 9.71 7.04
CA LEU A 121 10.22 8.63 6.54
C LEU A 121 9.39 7.46 6.00
N SER A 122 8.27 7.15 6.64
CA SER A 122 7.34 6.11 6.17
C SER A 122 6.72 6.51 4.83
N LEU A 123 6.27 7.76 4.67
CA LEU A 123 5.75 8.27 3.39
C LEU A 123 6.81 8.23 2.29
N TYR A 124 8.05 8.57 2.60
CA TYR A 124 9.16 8.45 1.66
C TYR A 124 9.40 7.00 1.24
N ALA A 125 9.33 6.05 2.18
CA ALA A 125 9.44 4.62 1.87
C ALA A 125 8.25 4.12 1.02
N MET A 126 7.03 4.62 1.27
CA MET A 126 5.85 4.31 0.45
C MET A 126 6.02 4.79 -1.00
N ASP A 127 6.49 6.01 -1.21
CA ASP A 127 6.79 6.56 -2.54
C ASP A 127 7.90 5.75 -3.25
N HIS A 128 8.96 5.37 -2.51
CA HIS A 128 9.98 4.49 -3.07
C HIS A 128 9.42 3.12 -3.48
N PHE A 129 8.56 2.53 -2.66
CA PHE A 129 7.89 1.26 -2.95
C PHE A 129 7.01 1.35 -4.19
N GLU A 130 6.23 2.42 -4.34
CA GLU A 130 5.41 2.66 -5.54
C GLU A 130 6.27 2.79 -6.79
N LYS A 131 7.40 3.50 -6.72
CA LYS A 131 8.32 3.65 -7.87
C LYS A 131 8.91 2.33 -8.35
N ILE A 132 9.16 1.38 -7.45
CA ILE A 132 9.73 0.08 -7.82
C ILE A 132 8.65 -0.96 -8.20
N THR A 133 7.43 -0.85 -7.67
CA THR A 133 6.37 -1.87 -7.85
C THR A 133 5.20 -1.44 -8.72
N GLY A 134 5.00 -0.14 -8.91
CA GLY A 134 3.83 0.43 -9.56
C GLY A 134 2.55 0.41 -8.71
N GLU A 135 2.64 0.10 -7.41
CA GLU A 135 1.51 0.15 -6.48
C GLU A 135 1.93 0.64 -5.09
N LEU A 136 1.01 1.29 -4.36
CA LEU A 136 1.24 1.71 -2.97
C LEU A 136 1.16 0.51 -2.01
N PRO A 137 1.89 0.52 -0.88
CA PRO A 137 1.75 -0.52 0.13
C PRO A 137 0.37 -0.46 0.80
N VAL A 138 -0.21 -1.63 1.08
CA VAL A 138 -1.48 -1.74 1.82
C VAL A 138 -1.27 -1.29 3.26
N ILE A 139 -2.09 -0.32 3.70
CA ILE A 139 -2.11 0.13 5.10
C ILE A 139 -2.83 -0.93 5.94
N VAL A 140 -2.17 -1.39 7.01
CA VAL A 140 -2.72 -2.35 7.98
C VAL A 140 -3.26 -1.57 9.17
N HIS A 141 -4.54 -1.78 9.48
CA HIS A 141 -5.24 -1.25 10.65
C HIS A 141 -5.66 -2.40 11.57
#